data_AF-A0A351Y9H3-F1
#
_entry.id   AF-A0A351Y9H3-F1
#
_cell.length_a   1.000
_cell.length_b   1.000
_cell.length_c   1.000
_cell.angle_alpha   90.00
_cell.angle_beta   90.00
_cell.angle_gamma   90.00
#
_symmetry.space_group_name_H-M   'P 1'
#
loop_
_entity.id
_entity.type
_entity.pdbx_description
1 polymer ?
#
loop_
_entity_poly.entity_id
_entity_poly.type
_entity_poly.pdbx_seq_one_letter_code
_entity_poly.pdbx_strand_id
1 'polypeptide(L)'
;MESLKERFFDYFGLDEGSYQQLVAPLSFSSLPYIDENPLTKKVLSRLALAKERREKVLIYGDYDCDGVMSTSILLCAFRKFGLDAAGFLPSRYLDGYGLNVSNVLKIKEKGYSLIVTSDNGVTAHEALSKAKELGIETIVLDHHEFDSKEIETPYVLHPVLLGYGHQPISAGFLAFLLSQALLKEVDPYLLTLGAVSTLSDAMPLKGENRNIVRLALDILNKERYPEFTLLTDSAFFSEATLQFEIVPKINAVGRLEKEHHLNRLLPYFGRTTNNREALAKYLNDTNEKRRAIAKEA
;
A
#
# COMPACT_ATOMS: atom_id res chain seq x y z
N MET A 1 -47.39 -6.37 2.69
CA MET A 1 -46.20 -7.11 3.13
C MET A 1 -45.06 -6.57 2.30
N GLU A 2 -44.10 -5.87 2.89
CA GLU A 2 -42.94 -5.36 2.15
C GLU A 2 -42.19 -6.50 1.46
N SER A 3 -41.82 -6.27 0.22
CA SER A 3 -40.98 -7.18 -0.55
C SER A 3 -39.60 -7.33 0.11
N LEU A 4 -38.87 -8.40 -0.23
CA LEU A 4 -37.48 -8.56 0.23
C LEU A 4 -36.59 -7.41 -0.27
N LYS A 5 -36.88 -6.87 -1.46
CA LYS A 5 -36.14 -5.76 -2.07
C LYS A 5 -36.33 -4.46 -1.30
N GLU A 6 -37.56 -4.12 -0.92
CA GLU A 6 -37.86 -2.94 -0.10
C GLU A 6 -37.18 -3.04 1.26
N ARG A 7 -37.29 -4.19 1.95
CA ARG A 7 -36.58 -4.42 3.23
C ARG A 7 -35.06 -4.31 3.10
N PHE A 8 -34.49 -4.77 1.98
CA PHE A 8 -33.07 -4.65 1.71
C PHE A 8 -32.66 -3.18 1.49
N PHE A 9 -33.43 -2.44 0.70
CA PHE A 9 -33.21 -1.02 0.47
C PHE A 9 -33.32 -0.20 1.76
N ASP A 10 -34.35 -0.43 2.57
CA ASP A 10 -34.51 0.26 3.85
C ASP A 10 -33.36 -0.06 4.82
N TYR A 11 -32.96 -1.34 4.91
CA TYR A 11 -31.87 -1.75 5.80
C TYR A 11 -30.53 -1.10 5.44
N PHE A 12 -30.22 -0.99 4.14
CA PHE A 12 -28.96 -0.42 3.67
C PHE A 12 -29.05 1.08 3.34
N GLY A 13 -30.21 1.71 3.53
CA GLY A 13 -30.45 3.11 3.16
C GLY A 13 -30.25 3.38 1.66
N LEU A 14 -30.69 2.43 0.82
CA LEU A 14 -30.58 2.49 -0.64
C LEU A 14 -31.94 2.82 -1.27
N ASP A 15 -31.88 3.34 -2.48
CA ASP A 15 -33.00 3.41 -3.42
C ASP A 15 -32.64 2.65 -4.71
N GLU A 16 -33.58 2.56 -5.65
CA GLU A 16 -33.32 1.87 -6.92
C GLU A 16 -32.13 2.47 -7.68
N GLY A 17 -32.02 3.80 -7.71
CA GLY A 17 -30.97 4.48 -8.48
C GLY A 17 -29.58 4.21 -7.92
N SER A 18 -29.42 4.39 -6.62
CA SER A 18 -28.18 4.10 -5.88
C SER A 18 -27.83 2.61 -5.92
N TYR A 19 -28.80 1.70 -5.87
CA TYR A 19 -28.55 0.27 -6.08
C TYR A 19 -28.03 -0.02 -7.50
N GLN A 20 -28.67 0.54 -8.53
CA GLN A 20 -28.22 0.36 -9.92
C GLN A 20 -26.80 0.91 -10.12
N GLN A 21 -26.46 2.05 -9.53
CA GLN A 21 -25.10 2.58 -9.52
C GLN A 21 -24.12 1.65 -8.80
N LEU A 22 -24.52 1.06 -7.67
CA LEU A 22 -23.68 0.13 -6.91
C LEU A 22 -23.37 -1.16 -7.66
N VAL A 23 -24.29 -1.66 -8.49
CA VAL A 23 -24.11 -2.91 -9.26
C VAL A 23 -23.61 -2.68 -10.68
N ALA A 24 -23.57 -1.42 -11.15
CA ALA A 24 -23.08 -1.08 -12.47
C ALA A 24 -21.69 -1.68 -12.74
N PRO A 25 -21.39 -2.06 -14.00
CA PRO A 25 -20.05 -2.46 -14.41
C PRO A 25 -19.04 -1.37 -14.09
N LEU A 26 -17.91 -1.77 -13.50
CA LEU A 26 -16.80 -0.86 -13.21
C LEU A 26 -15.79 -0.89 -14.34
N SER A 27 -15.09 0.21 -14.51
CA SER A 27 -13.93 0.31 -15.39
C SER A 27 -12.86 1.17 -14.72
N PHE A 28 -11.66 1.25 -15.31
CA PHE A 28 -10.61 2.08 -14.76
C PHE A 28 -10.95 3.58 -14.74
N SER A 29 -11.85 4.05 -15.61
CA SER A 29 -12.33 5.44 -15.57
C SER A 29 -13.28 5.71 -14.40
N SER A 30 -13.76 4.67 -13.72
CA SER A 30 -14.54 4.78 -12.49
C SER A 30 -13.66 5.08 -11.27
N LEU A 31 -12.33 4.93 -11.40
CA LEU A 31 -11.41 5.17 -10.31
C LEU A 31 -11.10 6.68 -10.16
N PRO A 32 -10.89 7.13 -8.92
CA PRO A 32 -10.45 8.49 -8.62
C PRO A 32 -9.14 8.83 -9.33
N TYR A 33 -8.93 10.12 -9.58
CA TYR A 33 -7.67 10.64 -10.08
C TYR A 33 -7.27 11.88 -9.29
N ILE A 34 -6.05 11.88 -8.74
CA ILE A 34 -5.60 12.91 -7.77
C ILE A 34 -4.54 13.85 -8.35
N ASP A 35 -4.23 13.77 -9.64
CA ASP A 35 -3.10 14.49 -10.23
C ASP A 35 -3.29 16.02 -10.28
N GLU A 36 -4.53 16.50 -10.30
CA GLU A 36 -4.85 17.92 -10.22
C GLU A 36 -4.72 18.51 -8.79
N ASN A 37 -4.64 17.66 -7.76
CA ASN A 37 -4.54 18.12 -6.37
C ASN A 37 -3.20 18.85 -6.11
N PRO A 38 -3.20 20.03 -5.46
CA PRO A 38 -1.97 20.81 -5.24
C PRO A 38 -0.85 20.07 -4.49
N LEU A 39 -1.18 19.28 -3.46
CA LEU A 39 -0.18 18.49 -2.73
C LEU A 39 0.38 17.37 -3.60
N THR A 40 -0.49 16.72 -4.38
CA THR A 40 -0.06 15.70 -5.35
C THR A 40 0.87 16.30 -6.40
N LYS A 41 0.56 17.47 -6.96
CA LYS A 41 1.45 18.17 -7.90
C LYS A 41 2.83 18.49 -7.30
N LYS A 42 2.90 18.89 -6.02
CA LYS A 42 4.17 19.13 -5.32
C LYS A 42 4.99 17.85 -5.24
N VAL A 43 4.37 16.72 -4.86
CA VAL A 43 5.04 15.41 -4.76
C VAL A 43 5.51 14.93 -6.13
N LEU A 44 4.66 14.99 -7.16
CA LEU A 44 5.04 14.63 -8.54
C LEU A 44 6.22 15.47 -9.04
N SER A 45 6.20 16.78 -8.78
CA SER A 45 7.31 17.67 -9.16
C SER A 45 8.60 17.31 -8.44
N ARG A 46 8.54 16.95 -7.15
CA ARG A 46 9.71 16.55 -6.38
C ARG A 46 10.31 15.22 -6.85
N LEU A 47 9.46 14.26 -7.21
CA LEU A 47 9.90 12.97 -7.79
C LEU A 47 10.52 13.16 -9.18
N ALA A 48 9.95 14.04 -10.01
CA ALA A 48 10.53 14.40 -11.30
C ALA A 48 11.92 15.04 -11.15
N LEU A 49 12.09 15.93 -10.16
CA LEU A 49 13.39 16.52 -9.82
C LEU A 49 14.39 15.47 -9.34
N ALA A 50 13.95 14.52 -8.49
CA ALA A 50 14.80 13.43 -8.03
C ALA A 50 15.33 12.59 -9.21
N LYS A 51 14.47 12.32 -10.19
CA LYS A 51 14.82 11.62 -11.42
C LYS A 51 15.83 12.40 -12.26
N GLU A 52 15.57 13.70 -12.49
CA GLU A 52 16.46 14.57 -13.26
C GLU A 52 17.87 14.63 -12.63
N ARG A 53 17.92 14.75 -11.30
CA ARG A 53 19.16 14.83 -10.53
C ARG A 53 19.82 13.49 -10.24
N ARG A 54 19.19 12.38 -10.63
CA ARG A 54 19.63 11.00 -10.31
C ARG A 54 19.90 10.84 -8.82
N GLU A 55 19.01 11.39 -8.01
CA GLU A 55 19.08 11.30 -6.56
C GLU A 55 18.99 9.85 -6.10
N LYS A 56 19.65 9.55 -4.97
CA LYS A 56 19.56 8.24 -4.34
C LYS A 56 18.32 8.23 -3.44
N VAL A 57 17.26 7.56 -3.89
CA VAL A 57 15.95 7.54 -3.22
C VAL A 57 15.75 6.25 -2.42
N LEU A 58 15.22 6.38 -1.21
CA LEU A 58 14.76 5.26 -0.39
C LEU A 58 13.26 5.35 -0.16
N ILE A 59 12.53 4.28 -0.41
CA ILE A 59 11.15 4.11 0.07
C ILE A 59 11.21 3.36 1.41
N TYR A 60 10.74 4.00 2.48
CA TYR A 60 10.70 3.44 3.84
C TYR A 60 9.26 3.01 4.16
N GLY A 61 8.99 1.72 4.04
CA GLY A 61 7.67 1.14 4.25
C GLY A 61 7.36 0.79 5.71
N ASP A 62 6.28 0.04 5.91
CA ASP A 62 5.95 -0.61 7.18
C ASP A 62 5.99 -2.14 7.09
N TYR A 63 5.96 -2.83 8.24
CA TYR A 63 6.20 -4.26 8.34
C TYR A 63 4.97 -5.15 8.10
N ASP A 64 3.78 -4.57 7.89
CA ASP A 64 2.56 -5.32 7.64
C ASP A 64 2.24 -5.42 6.14
N CYS A 65 1.08 -6.00 5.82
CA CYS A 65 0.65 -6.19 4.44
C CYS A 65 0.42 -4.86 3.71
N ASP A 66 -0.12 -3.82 4.38
CA ASP A 66 -0.33 -2.53 3.73
C ASP A 66 1.02 -1.86 3.42
N GLY A 67 1.95 -1.86 4.38
CA GLY A 67 3.33 -1.41 4.19
C GLY A 67 4.07 -2.13 3.08
N VAL A 68 3.94 -3.46 2.98
CA VAL A 68 4.57 -4.26 1.91
C VAL A 68 3.96 -3.94 0.55
N MET A 69 2.62 -3.88 0.44
CA MET A 69 1.93 -3.58 -0.82
C MET A 69 2.26 -2.18 -1.30
N SER A 70 2.09 -1.17 -0.44
CA SER A 70 2.32 0.24 -0.76
C SER A 70 3.77 0.48 -1.21
N THR A 71 4.75 -0.07 -0.50
CA THR A 71 6.17 0.02 -0.89
C THR A 71 6.45 -0.66 -2.23
N SER A 72 5.86 -1.84 -2.48
CA SER A 72 6.02 -2.57 -3.74
C SER A 72 5.40 -1.83 -4.93
N ILE A 73 4.26 -1.16 -4.70
CA ILE A 73 3.61 -0.31 -5.70
C ILE A 73 4.54 0.85 -6.08
N LEU A 74 5.06 1.57 -5.08
CA LEU A 74 5.95 2.71 -5.31
C LEU A 74 7.24 2.31 -6.03
N LEU A 75 7.87 1.20 -5.62
CA LEU A 75 9.07 0.68 -6.30
C LEU A 75 8.82 0.36 -7.77
N CYS A 76 7.70 -0.29 -8.08
CA CYS A 76 7.33 -0.61 -9.46
C CYS A 76 7.05 0.67 -10.27
N ALA A 77 6.28 1.59 -9.70
CA ALA A 77 5.92 2.85 -10.33
C ALA A 77 7.16 3.72 -10.60
N PHE A 78 8.06 3.84 -9.62
CA PHE A 78 9.29 4.62 -9.77
C PHE A 78 10.20 4.02 -10.85
N ARG A 79 10.35 2.69 -10.87
CA ARG A 79 11.10 2.00 -11.93
C ARG A 79 10.51 2.28 -13.32
N LYS A 80 9.19 2.18 -13.49
CA LYS A 80 8.50 2.50 -14.74
C LYS A 80 8.65 3.98 -15.13
N PHE A 81 8.62 4.86 -14.13
CA PHE A 81 8.87 6.28 -14.30
C PHE A 81 10.34 6.59 -14.63
N GLY A 82 11.27 5.66 -14.42
CA GLY A 82 12.70 5.84 -14.64
C GLY A 82 13.43 6.54 -13.48
N LEU A 83 12.85 6.47 -12.27
CA LEU A 83 13.50 6.87 -11.02
C LEU A 83 14.01 5.62 -10.30
N ASP A 84 15.31 5.52 -10.07
CA ASP A 84 15.89 4.44 -9.29
C ASP A 84 15.64 4.66 -7.79
N ALA A 85 15.15 3.64 -7.12
CA ALA A 85 14.84 3.69 -5.70
C ALA A 85 15.06 2.33 -5.05
N ALA A 86 15.61 2.35 -3.83
CA ALA A 86 15.64 1.18 -2.97
C ALA A 86 14.40 1.16 -2.07
N GLY A 87 13.95 -0.02 -1.68
CA GLY A 87 12.92 -0.17 -0.65
C GLY A 87 13.52 -0.71 0.64
N PHE A 88 12.97 -0.28 1.77
CA PHE A 88 13.29 -0.81 3.08
C PHE A 88 12.02 -0.99 3.90
N LEU A 89 11.80 -2.21 4.37
CA LEU A 89 10.76 -2.54 5.35
C LEU A 89 11.44 -2.72 6.71
N PRO A 90 11.03 -1.98 7.75
CA PRO A 90 11.61 -2.08 9.08
C PRO A 90 11.32 -3.45 9.72
N SER A 91 12.14 -3.84 10.69
CA SER A 91 11.80 -4.93 11.60
C SER A 91 11.02 -4.36 12.79
N ARG A 92 9.85 -4.91 13.08
CA ARG A 92 9.07 -4.56 14.27
C ARG A 92 9.83 -4.79 15.59
N TYR A 93 10.87 -5.63 15.57
CA TYR A 93 11.65 -6.02 16.75
C TYR A 93 12.91 -5.18 16.92
N LEU A 94 13.57 -4.80 15.81
CA LEU A 94 14.84 -4.07 15.83
C LEU A 94 14.64 -2.57 15.67
N ASP A 95 13.70 -2.17 14.80
CA ASP A 95 13.48 -0.78 14.41
C ASP A 95 12.21 -0.18 15.03
N GLY A 96 11.23 -1.03 15.36
CA GLY A 96 9.91 -0.60 15.79
C GLY A 96 9.04 -0.13 14.62
N TYR A 97 7.96 0.59 14.94
CA TYR A 97 7.04 1.15 13.95
C TYR A 97 7.50 2.52 13.47
N GLY A 98 7.35 2.75 12.16
CA GLY A 98 7.59 4.03 11.51
C GLY A 98 9.06 4.44 11.36
N LEU A 99 9.27 5.56 10.68
CA LEU A 99 10.59 6.17 10.53
C LEU A 99 11.09 6.69 11.88
N ASN A 100 12.33 6.33 12.25
CA ASN A 100 12.96 6.76 13.49
C ASN A 100 14.33 7.41 13.24
N VAL A 101 14.82 8.17 14.23
CA VAL A 101 16.09 8.90 14.16
C VAL A 101 17.29 7.98 13.86
N SER A 102 17.34 6.79 14.47
CA SER A 102 18.43 5.84 14.25
C SER A 102 18.51 5.41 12.77
N ASN A 103 17.36 5.13 12.17
CA ASN A 103 17.30 4.74 10.76
C ASN A 103 17.59 5.91 9.83
N VAL A 104 17.16 7.14 10.14
CA VAL A 104 17.54 8.34 9.38
C VAL A 104 19.07 8.50 9.34
N LEU A 105 19.78 8.26 10.44
CA LEU A 105 21.25 8.29 10.47
C LEU A 105 21.86 7.22 9.54
N LYS A 106 21.41 5.97 9.63
CA LYS A 106 21.87 4.88 8.74
C LYS A 106 21.57 5.16 7.27
N ILE A 107 20.44 5.81 6.98
CA ILE A 107 20.02 6.22 5.64
C ILE A 107 20.98 7.29 5.11
N LYS A 108 21.34 8.28 5.94
CA LYS A 108 22.33 9.31 5.58
C LYS A 108 23.69 8.69 5.26
N GLU A 109 24.17 7.78 6.10
CA GLU A 109 25.45 7.08 5.92
C GLU A 109 25.51 6.30 4.59
N LYS A 110 24.37 5.73 4.17
CA LYS A 110 24.23 5.05 2.88
C LYS A 110 24.12 6.02 1.69
N GLY A 111 24.11 7.34 1.93
CA GLY A 111 24.12 8.37 0.89
C GLY A 111 22.78 8.64 0.23
N TYR A 112 21.66 8.25 0.86
CA TYR A 112 20.33 8.63 0.36
C TYR A 112 20.07 10.12 0.59
N SER A 113 19.48 10.78 -0.40
CA SER A 113 19.15 12.22 -0.37
C SER A 113 17.65 12.49 -0.29
N LEU A 114 16.83 11.48 -0.56
CA LEU A 114 15.37 11.54 -0.49
C LEU A 114 14.82 10.27 0.19
N ILE A 115 13.97 10.46 1.19
CA ILE A 115 13.18 9.39 1.81
C ILE A 115 11.72 9.56 1.39
N VAL A 116 11.09 8.50 0.91
CA VAL A 116 9.64 8.42 0.70
C VAL A 116 9.09 7.46 1.73
N THR A 117 8.39 7.94 2.76
CA THR A 117 7.71 7.02 3.67
C THR A 117 6.46 6.46 3.00
N SER A 118 6.12 5.22 3.33
CA SER A 118 4.93 4.52 2.82
C SER A 118 4.28 3.81 4.00
N ASP A 119 3.03 4.15 4.29
CA ASP A 119 2.26 3.60 5.42
C ASP A 119 2.80 4.00 6.81
N ASN A 120 3.56 5.09 6.85
CA ASN A 120 4.04 5.70 8.08
C ASN A 120 4.52 7.13 7.80
N GLY A 121 4.84 7.86 8.86
CA GLY A 121 5.58 9.12 8.80
C GLY A 121 4.82 10.35 9.30
N VAL A 122 3.47 10.33 9.36
CA VAL A 122 2.70 11.52 9.79
C VAL A 122 2.96 11.92 11.24
N THR A 123 3.30 10.95 12.10
CA THR A 123 3.67 11.17 13.51
C THR A 123 5.18 11.12 13.75
N ALA A 124 6.01 10.92 12.71
CA ALA A 124 7.45 10.71 12.83
C ALA A 124 8.24 12.04 12.97
N HIS A 125 7.72 13.00 13.74
CA HIS A 125 8.23 14.38 13.81
C HIS A 125 9.74 14.45 14.08
N GLU A 126 10.24 13.73 15.09
CA GLU A 126 11.67 13.73 15.43
C GLU A 126 12.55 13.21 14.28
N ALA A 127 12.08 12.17 13.58
CA ALA A 127 12.81 11.58 12.46
C ALA A 127 12.78 12.49 11.23
N LEU A 128 11.64 13.12 10.93
CA LEU A 128 11.50 14.11 9.86
C LEU A 128 12.39 15.33 10.11
N SER A 129 12.40 15.83 11.36
CA SER A 129 13.25 16.94 11.76
C SER A 129 14.73 16.58 11.63
N LYS A 130 15.13 15.39 12.08
CA LYS A 130 16.50 14.89 11.91
C LYS A 130 16.88 14.75 10.43
N ALA A 131 15.98 14.26 9.59
CA ALA A 131 16.24 14.12 8.15
C ALA A 131 16.52 15.49 7.52
N LYS A 132 15.70 16.49 7.86
CA LYS A 132 15.89 17.88 7.44
C LYS A 132 17.22 18.47 7.91
N GLU A 133 17.60 18.27 9.17
CA GLU A 133 18.92 18.70 9.71
C GLU A 133 20.09 18.10 8.93
N LEU A 134 19.96 16.84 8.49
CA LEU A 134 20.99 16.13 7.72
C LEU A 134 20.93 16.43 6.22
N GLY A 135 20.03 17.33 5.78
CA GLY A 135 19.83 17.68 4.38
C GLY A 135 19.26 16.51 3.55
N ILE A 136 18.45 15.65 4.16
CA ILE A 136 17.65 14.62 3.48
C ILE A 136 16.23 15.15 3.37
N GLU A 137 15.73 15.27 2.15
CA GLU A 137 14.31 15.62 1.94
C GLU A 137 13.42 14.40 2.19
N THR A 138 12.18 14.64 2.60
CA THR A 138 11.22 13.58 2.91
C THR A 138 9.91 13.82 2.14
N ILE A 139 9.33 12.75 1.60
CA ILE A 139 7.96 12.69 1.10
C ILE A 139 7.20 11.75 2.03
N VAL A 140 6.09 12.19 2.59
CA VAL A 140 5.26 11.36 3.48
C VAL A 140 4.04 10.85 2.72
N LEU A 141 3.90 9.53 2.59
CA LEU A 141 2.68 8.87 2.12
C LEU A 141 2.14 7.99 3.24
N ASP A 142 0.97 8.37 3.76
CA ASP A 142 0.38 7.75 4.94
C ASP A 142 -1.13 7.95 4.96
N HIS A 143 -1.82 7.22 5.82
CA HIS A 143 -3.27 7.31 6.01
C HIS A 143 -3.70 7.24 7.49
N HIS A 144 -2.74 7.01 8.40
CA HIS A 144 -2.98 6.94 9.84
C HIS A 144 -3.46 8.28 10.42
N GLU A 145 -4.21 8.20 11.53
CA GLU A 145 -4.54 9.39 12.30
C GLU A 145 -3.26 10.08 12.81
N PHE A 146 -3.27 11.41 12.80
CA PHE A 146 -2.19 12.23 13.30
C PHE A 146 -2.74 13.37 14.15
N ASP A 147 -1.89 13.89 15.04
CA ASP A 147 -2.26 15.02 15.90
C ASP A 147 -2.30 16.33 15.10
N SER A 148 -2.62 17.45 15.75
CA SER A 148 -2.67 18.75 15.09
C SER A 148 -1.29 19.36 14.78
N LYS A 149 -0.19 18.63 15.03
CA LYS A 149 1.15 19.15 14.73
C LYS A 149 1.37 19.16 13.23
N GLU A 150 2.11 20.17 12.81
CA GLU A 150 2.55 20.27 11.42
C GLU A 150 3.50 19.11 11.09
N ILE A 151 3.25 18.42 9.99
CA ILE A 151 4.16 17.42 9.45
C ILE A 151 5.36 18.17 8.87
N GLU A 152 6.58 17.85 9.34
CA GLU A 152 7.81 18.56 8.98
C GLU A 152 8.32 18.26 7.55
N THR A 153 7.43 18.32 6.56
CA THR A 153 7.77 18.31 5.14
C THR A 153 6.67 18.98 4.31
N PRO A 154 7.00 19.71 3.23
CA PRO A 154 6.01 20.24 2.31
C PRO A 154 5.44 19.18 1.35
N TYR A 155 5.97 17.95 1.37
CA TYR A 155 5.62 16.86 0.46
C TYR A 155 4.84 15.77 1.20
N VAL A 156 3.52 15.95 1.30
CA VAL A 156 2.65 15.00 2.01
C VAL A 156 1.51 14.54 1.12
N LEU A 157 1.30 13.24 1.07
CA LEU A 157 0.09 12.59 0.57
C LEU A 157 -0.59 11.91 1.74
N HIS A 158 -1.73 12.46 2.13
CA HIS A 158 -2.58 11.90 3.16
C HIS A 158 -4.04 12.15 2.79
N PRO A 159 -4.96 11.17 2.87
CA PRO A 159 -6.33 11.33 2.36
C PRO A 159 -7.04 12.56 2.95
N VAL A 160 -6.92 12.77 4.27
CA VAL A 160 -7.47 13.94 4.96
C VAL A 160 -6.91 15.26 4.43
N LEU A 161 -5.60 15.36 4.20
CA LEU A 161 -4.95 16.59 3.73
C LEU A 161 -5.24 16.87 2.25
N LEU A 162 -5.50 15.82 1.47
CA LEU A 162 -5.93 15.93 0.08
C LEU A 162 -7.39 16.36 -0.04
N GLY A 163 -8.16 16.34 1.05
CA GLY A 163 -9.63 16.44 1.00
C GLY A 163 -10.25 15.27 0.23
N TYR A 164 -9.59 14.11 0.26
CA TYR A 164 -9.90 12.97 -0.56
C TYR A 164 -10.77 11.96 0.18
N GLY A 165 -11.91 11.61 -0.44
CA GLY A 165 -12.77 10.50 -0.03
C GLY A 165 -13.66 10.79 1.18
N HIS A 166 -14.87 10.25 1.17
CA HIS A 166 -15.74 10.19 2.36
C HIS A 166 -15.40 9.01 3.29
N GLN A 167 -14.51 8.12 2.86
CA GLN A 167 -14.10 6.92 3.57
C GLN A 167 -12.57 6.93 3.70
N PRO A 168 -12.03 6.45 4.83
CA PRO A 168 -10.59 6.21 4.94
C PRO A 168 -10.17 5.19 3.89
N ILE A 169 -8.98 5.39 3.31
CA ILE A 169 -8.35 4.47 2.37
C ILE A 169 -7.01 4.02 2.95
N SER A 170 -6.54 2.84 2.54
CA SER A 170 -5.25 2.29 2.94
C SER A 170 -4.07 2.99 2.26
N ALA A 171 -2.86 2.86 2.81
CA ALA A 171 -1.66 3.44 2.21
C ALA A 171 -1.34 2.85 0.84
N GLY A 172 -1.60 1.56 0.63
CA GLY A 172 -1.42 0.91 -0.68
C GLY A 172 -2.41 1.38 -1.72
N PHE A 173 -3.63 1.76 -1.34
CA PHE A 173 -4.54 2.42 -2.27
C PHE A 173 -4.01 3.82 -2.60
N LEU A 174 -3.60 4.61 -1.60
CA LEU A 174 -3.01 5.92 -1.86
C LEU A 174 -1.74 5.85 -2.72
N ALA A 175 -0.88 4.84 -2.52
CA ALA A 175 0.28 4.56 -3.35
C ALA A 175 -0.11 4.19 -4.80
N PHE A 176 -1.20 3.44 -4.99
CA PHE A 176 -1.76 3.21 -6.32
C PHE A 176 -2.21 4.51 -6.99
N LEU A 177 -2.90 5.40 -6.27
CA LEU A 177 -3.31 6.71 -6.82
C LEU A 177 -2.10 7.57 -7.22
N LEU A 178 -1.05 7.58 -6.39
CA LEU A 178 0.20 8.23 -6.75
C LEU A 178 0.83 7.59 -8.00
N SER A 179 0.85 6.25 -8.09
CA SER A 179 1.40 5.54 -9.25
C SER A 179 0.65 5.90 -10.54
N GLN A 180 -0.67 5.99 -10.48
CA GLN A 180 -1.52 6.38 -11.60
C GLN A 180 -1.22 7.83 -12.02
N ALA A 181 -1.13 8.74 -11.06
CA ALA A 181 -0.83 10.16 -11.32
C ALA A 181 0.58 10.38 -11.87
N LEU A 182 1.55 9.56 -11.44
CA LEU A 182 2.95 9.60 -11.87
C LEU A 182 3.15 9.02 -13.26
N LEU A 183 2.52 7.88 -13.55
CA LEU A 183 2.66 7.16 -14.82
C LEU A 183 1.69 7.64 -15.90
N LYS A 184 0.62 8.36 -15.52
CA LYS A 184 -0.48 8.78 -16.40
C LYS A 184 -1.23 7.59 -17.05
N GLU A 185 -1.21 6.44 -16.39
CA GLU A 185 -1.89 5.21 -16.79
C GLU A 185 -2.35 4.42 -15.56
N VAL A 186 -3.32 3.53 -15.74
CA VAL A 186 -3.72 2.55 -14.71
C VAL A 186 -3.00 1.24 -14.99
N ASP A 187 -2.17 0.80 -14.05
CA ASP A 187 -1.59 -0.54 -14.06
C ASP A 187 -2.51 -1.53 -13.30
N PRO A 188 -3.09 -2.54 -13.97
CA PRO A 188 -3.99 -3.51 -13.34
C PRO A 188 -3.35 -4.28 -12.18
N TYR A 189 -2.04 -4.55 -12.26
CA TYR A 189 -1.33 -5.26 -11.21
C TYR A 189 -1.10 -4.36 -9.98
N LEU A 190 -0.74 -3.09 -10.17
CA LEU A 190 -0.60 -2.14 -9.05
C LEU A 190 -1.93 -1.84 -8.37
N LEU A 191 -3.02 -1.76 -9.16
CA LEU A 191 -4.39 -1.69 -8.64
C LEU A 191 -4.70 -2.89 -7.75
N THR A 192 -4.33 -4.10 -8.20
CA THR A 192 -4.53 -5.34 -7.45
C THR A 192 -3.80 -5.32 -6.10
N LEU A 193 -2.55 -4.84 -6.05
CA LEU A 193 -1.82 -4.65 -4.79
C LEU A 193 -2.52 -3.64 -3.88
N GLY A 194 -3.04 -2.53 -4.44
CA GLY A 194 -3.81 -1.54 -3.69
C GLY A 194 -5.07 -2.13 -3.04
N ALA A 195 -5.81 -2.96 -3.78
CA ALA A 195 -6.98 -3.65 -3.24
C ALA A 195 -6.65 -4.65 -2.11
N VAL A 196 -5.52 -5.36 -2.23
CA VAL A 196 -5.06 -6.29 -1.18
C VAL A 196 -4.70 -5.53 0.09
N SER A 197 -4.05 -4.37 -0.06
CA SER A 197 -3.80 -3.42 1.02
C SER A 197 -5.11 -2.93 1.68
N THR A 198 -6.10 -2.54 0.89
CA THR A 198 -7.43 -2.11 1.38
C THR A 198 -8.10 -3.19 2.24
N LEU A 199 -8.01 -4.46 1.81
CA LEU A 199 -8.55 -5.59 2.59
C LEU A 199 -7.70 -5.93 3.81
N SER A 200 -6.37 -5.79 3.72
CA SER A 200 -5.49 -6.14 4.83
C SER A 200 -5.65 -5.21 6.01
N ASP A 201 -5.90 -3.92 5.73
CA ASP A 201 -6.09 -2.91 6.75
C ASP A 201 -7.56 -2.70 7.13
N ALA A 202 -8.42 -3.65 6.73
CA ALA A 202 -9.84 -3.70 7.07
C ALA A 202 -10.60 -2.38 6.77
N MET A 203 -10.22 -1.69 5.69
CA MET A 203 -10.88 -0.46 5.26
C MET A 203 -12.36 -0.73 4.95
N PRO A 204 -13.28 0.21 5.25
CA PRO A 204 -14.69 0.04 4.94
C PRO A 204 -14.89 -0.19 3.43
N LEU A 205 -15.48 -1.32 3.06
CA LEU A 205 -15.79 -1.66 1.67
C LEU A 205 -17.02 -0.90 1.15
N LYS A 206 -16.87 0.43 1.08
CA LYS A 206 -17.83 1.39 0.55
C LYS A 206 -17.12 2.32 -0.44
N GLY A 207 -17.87 2.90 -1.37
CA GLY A 207 -17.32 3.84 -2.36
C GLY A 207 -16.10 3.27 -3.09
N GLU A 208 -15.01 4.03 -3.10
CA GLU A 208 -13.80 3.67 -3.86
C GLU A 208 -13.07 2.43 -3.34
N ASN A 209 -13.08 2.16 -2.03
CA ASN A 209 -12.52 0.92 -1.47
C ASN A 209 -13.23 -0.31 -2.03
N ARG A 210 -14.56 -0.23 -2.17
CA ARG A 210 -15.34 -1.31 -2.80
C ARG A 210 -15.01 -1.43 -4.29
N ASN A 211 -14.86 -0.30 -4.98
CA ASN A 211 -14.60 -0.28 -6.43
C ASN A 211 -13.24 -0.90 -6.77
N ILE A 212 -12.17 -0.52 -6.05
CA ILE A 212 -10.84 -1.06 -6.28
C ILE A 212 -10.79 -2.57 -6.00
N VAL A 213 -11.45 -3.04 -4.92
CA VAL A 213 -11.52 -4.47 -4.60
C VAL A 213 -12.28 -5.26 -5.67
N ARG A 214 -13.43 -4.76 -6.14
CA ARG A 214 -14.19 -5.43 -7.22
C ARG A 214 -13.36 -5.55 -8.51
N LEU A 215 -12.73 -4.45 -8.93
CA LEU A 215 -11.88 -4.44 -10.11
C LEU A 215 -10.68 -5.40 -9.95
N ALA A 216 -10.05 -5.43 -8.78
CA ALA A 216 -8.94 -6.33 -8.50
C ALA A 216 -9.35 -7.81 -8.54
N LEU A 217 -10.54 -8.16 -8.04
CA LEU A 217 -11.05 -9.54 -8.13
C LEU A 217 -11.32 -9.94 -9.58
N ASP A 218 -11.90 -9.06 -10.40
CA ASP A 218 -12.10 -9.33 -11.83
C ASP A 218 -10.75 -9.52 -12.55
N ILE A 219 -9.77 -8.66 -12.26
CA ILE A 219 -8.40 -8.77 -12.80
C ILE A 219 -7.74 -10.07 -12.36
N LEU A 220 -7.74 -10.40 -11.07
CA LEU A 220 -7.08 -11.58 -10.53
C LEU A 220 -7.64 -12.88 -11.09
N ASN A 221 -8.96 -12.97 -11.24
CA ASN A 221 -9.61 -14.15 -11.78
C ASN A 221 -9.37 -14.33 -13.28
N LYS A 222 -9.09 -13.25 -14.01
CA LYS A 222 -8.72 -13.29 -15.42
C LYS A 222 -7.22 -13.52 -15.64
N GLU A 223 -6.38 -12.69 -15.04
CA GLU A 223 -4.93 -12.62 -15.30
C GLU A 223 -4.13 -13.65 -14.48
N ARG A 224 -4.68 -14.12 -13.35
CA ARG A 224 -4.10 -15.21 -12.53
C ARG A 224 -2.62 -14.98 -12.18
N TYR A 225 -2.31 -13.80 -11.62
CA TYR A 225 -0.95 -13.41 -11.25
C TYR A 225 -0.28 -14.43 -10.28
N PRO A 226 0.90 -14.98 -10.64
CA PRO A 226 1.61 -15.96 -9.82
C PRO A 226 1.89 -15.54 -8.38
N GLU A 227 2.10 -14.24 -8.17
CA GLU A 227 2.34 -13.63 -6.87
C GLU A 227 1.20 -13.90 -5.87
N PHE A 228 -0.02 -14.14 -6.38
CA PHE A 228 -1.20 -14.51 -5.61
C PHE A 228 -1.59 -15.98 -5.76
N THR A 229 -1.51 -16.56 -6.97
CA THR A 229 -1.94 -17.96 -7.19
C THR A 229 -1.03 -18.96 -6.47
N LEU A 230 0.23 -18.63 -6.19
CA LEU A 230 1.13 -19.49 -5.41
C LEU A 230 0.85 -19.44 -3.89
N LEU A 231 -0.03 -18.53 -3.46
CA LEU A 231 -0.39 -18.31 -2.07
C LEU A 231 -1.80 -18.81 -1.73
N THR A 232 -2.46 -19.57 -2.60
CA THR A 232 -3.78 -20.15 -2.34
C THR A 232 -4.03 -21.34 -3.25
N ASP A 233 -4.77 -22.32 -2.76
CA ASP A 233 -5.29 -23.43 -3.57
C ASP A 233 -6.67 -23.10 -4.17
N SER A 234 -7.22 -21.92 -3.87
CA SER A 234 -8.51 -21.48 -4.38
C SER A 234 -8.49 -21.34 -5.91
N ALA A 235 -9.46 -22.00 -6.56
CA ALA A 235 -9.65 -21.92 -8.00
C ALA A 235 -10.08 -20.51 -8.45
N PHE A 236 -10.80 -19.79 -7.60
CA PHE A 236 -11.31 -18.44 -7.83
C PHE A 236 -10.93 -17.53 -6.67
N PHE A 237 -10.48 -16.32 -6.98
CA PHE A 237 -10.19 -15.28 -5.99
C PHE A 237 -11.47 -14.59 -5.56
N SER A 238 -11.76 -14.66 -4.28
CA SER A 238 -12.80 -13.88 -3.62
C SER A 238 -12.19 -12.92 -2.60
N GLU A 239 -13.00 -12.02 -2.05
CA GLU A 239 -12.61 -11.20 -0.89
C GLU A 239 -12.05 -12.09 0.24
N ALA A 240 -12.72 -13.20 0.53
CA ALA A 240 -12.30 -14.15 1.55
C ALA A 240 -10.95 -14.79 1.25
N THR A 241 -10.67 -15.11 -0.03
CA THR A 241 -9.37 -15.64 -0.46
C THR A 241 -8.26 -14.65 -0.15
N LEU A 242 -8.45 -13.38 -0.52
CA LEU A 242 -7.45 -12.34 -0.25
C LEU A 242 -7.30 -12.11 1.26
N GLN A 243 -8.40 -11.88 1.97
CA GLN A 243 -8.40 -11.46 3.36
C GLN A 243 -8.01 -12.56 4.36
N PHE A 244 -8.42 -13.82 4.13
CA PHE A 244 -8.24 -14.91 5.10
C PHE A 244 -7.18 -15.93 4.70
N GLU A 245 -6.74 -15.96 3.44
CA GLU A 245 -5.65 -16.85 3.00
C GLU A 245 -4.36 -16.12 2.69
N ILE A 246 -4.42 -15.05 1.87
CA ILE A 246 -3.21 -14.37 1.36
C ILE A 246 -2.66 -13.35 2.36
N VAL A 247 -3.50 -12.40 2.81
CA VAL A 247 -3.09 -11.36 3.76
C VAL A 247 -2.44 -11.95 5.03
N PRO A 248 -2.98 -13.01 5.66
CA PRO A 248 -2.35 -13.60 6.84
C PRO A 248 -0.95 -14.18 6.57
N LYS A 249 -0.65 -14.62 5.34
CA LYS A 249 0.67 -15.14 4.97
C LYS A 249 1.71 -14.02 4.88
N ILE A 250 1.32 -12.88 4.34
CA ILE A 250 2.17 -11.69 4.28
C ILE A 250 2.42 -11.18 5.71
N ASN A 251 1.36 -10.97 6.48
CA ASN A 251 1.44 -10.52 7.87
C ASN A 251 2.18 -11.49 8.80
N ALA A 252 2.19 -12.80 8.51
CA ALA A 252 2.94 -13.77 9.30
C ALA A 252 4.46 -13.49 9.25
N VAL A 253 4.98 -13.04 8.12
CA VAL A 253 6.41 -12.71 7.98
C VAL A 253 6.77 -11.53 8.88
N GLY A 254 6.03 -10.42 8.79
CA GLY A 254 6.26 -9.25 9.65
C GLY A 254 6.07 -9.55 11.14
N ARG A 255 5.25 -10.55 11.48
CA ARG A 255 5.00 -10.96 12.87
C ARG A 255 6.01 -11.94 13.44
N LEU A 256 6.69 -12.75 12.64
CA LEU A 256 7.59 -13.80 13.13
C LEU A 256 9.06 -13.52 12.88
N GLU A 257 9.39 -12.81 11.81
CA GLU A 257 10.77 -12.49 11.48
C GLU A 257 11.29 -11.37 12.38
N LYS A 258 12.41 -11.65 13.05
CA LYS A 258 13.09 -10.68 13.93
C LYS A 258 14.05 -9.79 13.17
N GLU A 259 14.61 -10.31 12.09
CA GLU A 259 15.54 -9.61 11.22
C GLU A 259 14.82 -8.93 10.04
N HIS A 260 15.56 -8.30 9.14
CA HIS A 260 15.02 -7.63 7.95
C HIS A 260 14.60 -8.59 6.82
N HIS A 261 14.30 -9.86 7.10
CA HIS A 261 13.91 -10.85 6.10
C HIS A 261 12.62 -10.51 5.35
N LEU A 262 11.76 -9.67 5.95
CA LEU A 262 10.56 -9.13 5.30
C LEU A 262 10.88 -8.38 3.98
N ASN A 263 12.06 -7.77 3.86
CA ASN A 263 12.49 -7.07 2.63
C ASN A 263 12.52 -7.98 1.39
N ARG A 264 12.54 -9.31 1.57
CA ARG A 264 12.45 -10.29 0.47
C ARG A 264 11.08 -10.28 -0.22
N LEU A 265 10.05 -9.71 0.40
CA LEU A 265 8.72 -9.60 -0.18
C LEU A 265 8.64 -8.47 -1.22
N LEU A 266 9.49 -7.45 -1.11
CA LEU A 266 9.54 -6.35 -2.07
C LEU A 266 9.87 -6.82 -3.50
N PRO A 267 10.91 -7.63 -3.77
CA PRO A 267 11.13 -8.15 -5.11
C PRO A 267 10.11 -9.23 -5.53
N TYR A 268 9.41 -9.88 -4.58
CA TYR A 268 8.30 -10.80 -4.88
C TYR A 268 7.10 -10.03 -5.45
N PHE A 269 6.52 -9.13 -4.67
CA PHE A 269 5.36 -8.32 -5.11
C PHE A 269 5.74 -7.24 -6.12
N GLY A 270 7.00 -6.79 -6.15
CA GLY A 270 7.55 -5.88 -7.16
C GLY A 270 7.92 -6.56 -8.49
N ARG A 271 7.72 -7.87 -8.61
CA ARG A 271 7.94 -8.69 -9.82
C ARG A 271 9.36 -8.61 -10.39
N THR A 272 10.37 -8.60 -9.52
CA THR A 272 11.79 -8.56 -9.91
C THR A 272 12.61 -9.76 -9.45
N THR A 273 12.01 -10.67 -8.70
CA THR A 273 12.68 -11.92 -8.28
C THR A 273 12.58 -13.01 -9.34
N ASN A 274 13.66 -13.79 -9.47
CA ASN A 274 13.68 -15.03 -10.26
C ASN A 274 13.33 -16.27 -9.41
N ASN A 275 13.16 -16.13 -8.08
CA ASN A 275 12.94 -17.22 -7.13
C ASN A 275 11.54 -17.16 -6.51
N ARG A 276 10.51 -16.90 -7.34
CA ARG A 276 9.13 -16.65 -6.87
C ARG A 276 8.55 -17.83 -6.10
N GLU A 277 8.74 -19.06 -6.57
CA GLU A 277 8.20 -20.27 -5.95
C GLU A 277 8.80 -20.50 -4.56
N ALA A 278 10.11 -20.24 -4.41
CA ALA A 278 10.78 -20.35 -3.12
C ALA A 278 10.27 -19.30 -2.11
N LEU A 279 10.02 -18.07 -2.56
CA LEU A 279 9.47 -17.01 -1.72
C LEU A 279 8.00 -17.27 -1.36
N ALA A 280 7.20 -17.80 -2.29
CA ALA A 280 5.83 -18.22 -2.01
C ALA A 280 5.80 -19.37 -0.99
N LYS A 281 6.68 -20.37 -1.13
CA LYS A 281 6.84 -21.44 -0.14
C LYS A 281 7.20 -20.86 1.23
N TYR A 282 8.14 -19.93 1.28
CA TYR A 282 8.54 -19.26 2.52
C TYR A 282 7.36 -18.52 3.19
N LEU A 283 6.51 -17.80 2.43
CA LEU A 283 5.30 -17.17 2.93
C LEU A 283 4.30 -18.19 3.50
N ASN A 284 4.07 -19.29 2.78
CA ASN A 284 3.19 -20.37 3.23
C ASN A 284 3.70 -21.01 4.53
N ASP A 285 4.96 -21.46 4.56
CA ASP A 285 5.61 -22.09 5.72
C ASP A 285 5.60 -21.16 6.95
N THR A 286 5.83 -19.86 6.75
CA THR A 286 5.86 -18.88 7.85
C THR A 286 4.49 -18.70 8.48
N ASN A 287 3.42 -18.70 7.67
CA ASN A 287 2.06 -18.67 8.20
C ASN A 287 1.66 -19.95 8.93
N GLU A 288 2.12 -21.11 8.46
CA GLU A 288 1.91 -22.38 9.16
C GLU A 288 2.55 -22.35 10.56
N LYS A 289 3.79 -21.89 10.65
CA LYS A 289 4.46 -21.66 11.94
C LYS A 289 3.68 -20.70 12.83
N ARG A 290 3.22 -19.57 12.28
CA ARG A 290 2.42 -18.57 13.00
C ARG A 290 1.12 -19.17 13.53
N ARG A 291 0.45 -20.02 12.73
CA ARG A 291 -0.77 -20.75 13.13
C ARG A 291 -0.49 -21.75 14.24
N ALA A 292 0.64 -22.46 14.20
CA ALA A 292 1.03 -23.41 15.24
C ALA A 292 1.25 -22.71 16.59
N ILE A 293 2.05 -21.64 16.61
CA ILE A 293 2.33 -20.85 17.83
C ILE A 293 1.03 -20.32 18.44
N ALA A 294 0.10 -19.83 17.62
CA ALA A 294 -1.18 -19.29 18.10
C ALA A 294 -2.14 -20.34 18.69
N LYS A 295 -1.91 -21.64 18.46
CA LYS A 295 -2.69 -22.73 19.08
C LYS A 295 -2.11 -23.17 20.43
N GLU A 296 -0.85 -22.87 20.68
CA GLU A 296 -0.14 -23.24 21.91
C GLU A 296 -0.26 -22.16 23.00
N ALA A 297 -0.66 -20.94 22.63
CA ALA A 297 -0.89 -19.79 23.51
C ALA A 297 -2.34 -19.73 24.03
#